data_AF-A0A3S1RJ83-F1
#
_entry.id   AF-A0A3S1RJ83-F1
#
_cell.length_a   1.000
_cell.length_b   1.000
_cell.length_c   1.000
_cell.angle_alpha   90.00
_cell.angle_beta   90.00
_cell.angle_gamma   90.00
#
_symmetry.space_group_name_H-M   'P 1'
#
loop_
_entity.id
_entity.type
_entity.pdbx_description
1 polymer ?
#
loop_
_entity_poly.entity_id
_entity_poly.type
_entity_poly.pdbx_seq_one_letter_code
_entity_poly.pdbx_strand_id
1 'polypeptide(L)'
;MIAEFQEVETGKGADALNKRPQLAAALSEAKRNDCAVVVAKLDRLSRDVAFISALMAKRTPFIVAELGADVSPFMLHIYAAVAEQERAMISQRTKDALAAVKARGVRLGNPRIRQAQEAAAERRTAIAKDFAANVLPIIREIQATGASMRKTAAALNARGIPTARGGTWAATQISDILKRSAV
;
A
#
# COMPACT_ATOMS: atom_id res chain seq x y z
N MET A 1 15.00 10.76 24.18
CA MET A 1 14.40 10.42 22.88
C MET A 1 14.37 11.70 22.06
N ILE A 2 14.97 11.71 20.86
CA ILE A 2 15.21 12.95 20.09
C ILE A 2 14.13 13.17 19.03
N ALA A 3 13.72 12.11 18.33
CA ALA A 3 12.63 12.12 17.37
C ALA A 3 12.01 10.72 17.22
N GLU A 4 10.75 10.66 16.79
CA GLU A 4 10.05 9.43 16.42
C GLU A 4 9.78 9.40 14.92
N PHE A 5 10.07 8.26 14.29
CA PHE A 5 9.85 8.05 12.86
C PHE A 5 8.97 6.83 12.64
N GLN A 6 7.83 7.03 11.98
CA GLN A 6 6.92 5.93 11.63
C GLN A 6 6.97 5.68 10.12
N GLU A 7 7.39 4.48 9.74
CA GLU A 7 7.42 4.04 8.34
C GLU A 7 6.22 3.13 8.06
N VAL A 8 5.40 3.51 7.08
CA VAL A 8 4.21 2.74 6.65
C VAL A 8 4.57 1.73 5.56
N GLU A 9 5.70 1.95 4.86
CA GLU A 9 6.17 1.11 3.78
C GLU A 9 6.76 -0.23 4.24
N THR A 10 6.55 -1.27 3.44
CA THR A 10 6.97 -2.63 3.78
C THR A 10 8.49 -2.76 3.70
N GLY A 11 9.12 -3.40 4.69
CA GLY A 11 10.57 -3.67 4.68
C GLY A 11 11.04 -4.71 3.67
N LYS A 12 10.28 -5.02 2.60
CA LYS A 12 10.57 -6.07 1.61
C LYS A 12 11.30 -5.50 0.38
N GLY A 13 12.46 -6.07 0.05
CA GLY A 13 13.22 -5.81 -1.19
C GLY A 13 14.56 -5.12 -0.96
N ALA A 14 15.53 -5.38 -1.85
CA ALA A 14 16.90 -4.87 -1.77
C ALA A 14 17.02 -3.34 -1.76
N ASP A 15 16.00 -2.62 -2.25
CA ASP A 15 15.92 -1.16 -2.28
C ASP A 15 15.29 -0.54 -1.01
N ALA A 16 15.41 -1.22 0.13
CA ALA A 16 14.72 -0.82 1.37
C ALA A 16 15.08 0.60 1.83
N LEU A 17 16.26 1.15 1.53
CA LEU A 17 16.62 2.53 1.90
C LEU A 17 15.98 3.58 0.98
N ASN A 18 15.82 3.28 -0.31
CA ASN A 18 15.23 4.21 -1.29
C ASN A 18 13.71 4.26 -1.19
N LYS A 19 13.09 3.17 -0.75
CA LYS A 19 11.63 3.06 -0.56
C LYS A 19 11.16 3.44 0.85
N ARG A 20 12.08 3.77 1.77
CA ARG A 20 11.78 4.10 3.18
C ARG A 20 12.35 5.47 3.54
N PRO A 21 11.70 6.56 3.12
CA PRO A 21 12.21 7.91 3.34
C PRO A 21 12.29 8.25 4.84
N GLN A 22 11.40 7.69 5.68
CA GLN A 22 11.41 7.95 7.12
C GLN A 22 12.58 7.24 7.80
N LEU A 23 12.94 6.03 7.33
CA LEU A 23 14.12 5.34 7.83
C LEU A 23 15.41 6.05 7.43
N ALA A 24 15.51 6.56 6.20
CA ALA A 24 16.65 7.35 5.77
C ALA A 24 16.79 8.65 6.58
N ALA A 25 15.67 9.33 6.88
CA ALA A 25 15.64 10.49 7.75
C ALA A 25 16.11 10.16 9.17
N ALA A 26 15.59 9.07 9.76
CA ALA A 26 16.00 8.59 11.09
C ALA A 26 17.51 8.31 11.17
N LEU A 27 18.08 7.68 10.15
CA LEU A 27 19.52 7.42 10.06
C LEU A 27 20.35 8.69 9.92
N SER A 28 19.86 9.66 9.14
CA SER A 28 20.53 10.95 8.97
C SER A 28 20.53 11.74 10.27
N GLU A 29 19.42 11.71 11.00
CA GLU A 29 19.27 12.42 12.27
C GLU A 29 20.08 11.76 13.40
N ALA A 30 20.08 10.43 13.46
CA ALA A 30 20.93 9.68 14.38
C ALA A 30 22.42 9.97 14.16
N LYS A 31 22.86 10.02 12.89
CA LYS A 31 24.24 10.39 12.55
C LYS A 31 24.57 11.84 12.89
N ARG A 32 23.62 12.76 12.72
CA ARG A 32 23.80 14.19 13.03
C ARG A 32 23.94 14.45 14.54
N ASN A 33 23.22 13.68 15.35
CA ASN A 33 23.17 13.85 16.80
C ASN A 33 24.05 12.84 17.56
N ASP A 34 24.85 12.03 16.86
CA ASP A 34 25.68 10.95 17.43
C ASP A 34 24.90 10.03 18.38
N CYS A 35 23.71 9.62 17.94
CA CYS A 35 22.77 8.85 18.76
C CYS A 35 22.45 7.49 18.15
N ALA A 36 22.06 6.55 19.00
CA ALA A 36 21.60 5.23 18.56
C ALA A 36 20.19 5.29 17.97
N VAL A 37 19.96 4.52 16.90
CA VAL A 37 18.60 4.27 16.40
C VAL A 37 18.01 3.09 17.16
N VAL A 38 16.90 3.33 17.86
CA VAL A 38 16.18 2.29 18.59
C VAL A 38 15.05 1.75 17.72
N VAL A 39 14.96 0.42 17.61
CA VAL A 39 13.90 -0.26 16.88
C VAL A 39 13.22 -1.27 17.81
N ALA A 40 11.89 -1.33 17.75
CA ALA A 40 11.12 -2.25 18.59
C ALA A 40 11.48 -3.72 18.32
N LYS A 41 11.56 -4.11 17.05
CA LYS A 41 11.80 -5.50 16.62
C LYS A 41 12.69 -5.58 15.38
N LEU A 42 13.47 -6.65 15.24
CA LEU A 42 14.38 -6.85 14.10
C LEU A 42 13.64 -7.00 12.76
N ASP A 43 12.44 -7.62 12.77
CA ASP A 43 11.60 -7.81 11.58
C ASP A 43 11.06 -6.48 11.01
N ARG A 44 11.02 -5.43 11.83
CA ARG A 44 10.62 -4.07 11.43
C ARG A 44 11.76 -3.29 10.79
N LEU A 45 13.00 -3.60 11.17
CA LEU A 45 14.18 -2.98 10.58
C LEU A 45 14.49 -3.59 9.21
N SER A 46 14.40 -4.92 9.08
CA SER A 46 14.64 -5.55 7.79
C SER A 46 13.89 -6.85 7.53
N ARG A 47 13.42 -7.00 6.28
CA ARG A 47 13.10 -8.31 5.70
C ARG A 47 14.25 -8.89 4.85
N ASP A 48 15.42 -8.25 4.87
CA ASP A 48 16.61 -8.52 4.06
C ASP A 48 17.90 -8.40 4.91
N VAL A 49 18.67 -9.48 5.02
CA VAL A 49 19.93 -9.52 5.77
C VAL A 49 20.96 -8.52 5.22
N ALA A 50 20.92 -8.22 3.92
CA ALA A 50 21.83 -7.25 3.31
C ALA A 50 21.67 -5.84 3.88
N PHE A 51 20.46 -5.49 4.34
CA PHE A 51 20.18 -4.18 4.94
C PHE A 51 20.87 -4.00 6.30
N ILE A 52 20.84 -5.02 7.16
CA ILE A 52 21.52 -4.99 8.47
C ILE A 52 23.03 -4.85 8.25
N SER A 53 23.58 -5.58 7.28
CA SER A 53 24.98 -5.46 6.88
C SER A 53 25.34 -4.04 6.40
N ALA A 54 24.47 -3.43 5.57
CA ALA A 54 24.69 -2.07 5.08
C ALA A 54 24.62 -1.01 6.19
N LEU A 55 23.76 -1.20 7.19
CA LEU A 55 23.67 -0.32 8.35
C LEU A 55 24.93 -0.38 9.23
N MET A 56 25.48 -1.58 9.42
CA MET A 56 26.73 -1.76 10.15
C MET A 56 27.94 -1.16 9.43
N ALA A 57 27.98 -1.25 8.09
CA ALA A 57 29.01 -0.58 7.29
C ALA A 57 29.01 0.95 7.49
N LYS A 58 27.85 1.54 7.83
CA LYS A 58 27.70 2.97 8.11
C LYS A 58 28.06 3.37 9.55
N ARG A 59 28.46 2.42 10.41
CA ARG A 59 28.87 2.62 11.82
C ARG A 59 27.87 3.40 12.69
N THR A 60 26.58 3.37 12.36
CA THR A 60 25.56 3.98 13.22
C THR A 60 25.20 2.99 14.35
N PRO A 61 25.15 3.41 15.63
CA PRO A 61 24.74 2.53 16.71
C PRO A 61 23.26 2.15 16.56
N PHE A 62 22.92 0.87 16.74
CA PHE A 62 21.55 0.38 16.68
C PHE A 62 21.22 -0.41 17.94
N ILE A 63 20.01 -0.19 18.45
CA ILE A 63 19.47 -0.92 19.59
C ILE A 63 18.16 -1.58 19.14
N VAL A 64 18.07 -2.90 19.30
CA VAL A 64 16.82 -3.63 19.10
C VAL A 64 16.23 -3.91 20.46
N ALA A 65 15.09 -3.29 20.78
CA ALA A 65 14.48 -3.35 22.11
C ALA A 65 14.21 -4.79 22.57
N GLU A 66 13.85 -5.70 21.66
CA GLU A 66 13.63 -7.12 21.95
C GLU A 66 14.91 -7.91 22.29
N LEU A 67 16.05 -7.52 21.73
CA LEU A 67 17.31 -8.26 21.90
C LEU A 67 18.17 -7.69 23.04
N GLY A 68 17.87 -6.46 23.49
CA GLY A 68 18.61 -5.74 24.52
C GLY A 68 19.55 -4.67 23.95
N ALA A 69 20.03 -3.80 24.84
CA ALA A 69 20.88 -2.66 24.46
C ALA A 69 22.31 -3.07 24.06
N ASP A 70 22.80 -4.21 24.55
CA ASP A 70 24.21 -4.63 24.43
C ASP A 70 24.45 -5.69 23.36
N VAL A 71 23.53 -5.84 22.41
CA VAL A 71 23.64 -6.86 21.37
C VAL A 71 24.76 -6.49 20.41
N SER A 72 25.76 -7.35 20.34
CA SER A 72 26.88 -7.11 19.44
C SER A 72 26.41 -7.09 17.98
N PRO A 73 27.07 -6.30 17.12
CA PRO A 73 26.73 -6.27 15.69
C PRO A 73 26.84 -7.66 15.03
N PHE A 74 27.74 -8.53 15.51
CA PHE A 74 27.83 -9.92 15.08
C PHE A 74 26.57 -10.74 15.42
N MET A 75 26.04 -10.60 16.64
CA MET A 75 24.81 -11.28 17.04
C MET A 75 23.61 -10.81 16.21
N LEU A 76 23.53 -9.52 15.88
CA LEU A 76 22.49 -8.99 14.98
C LEU A 76 22.51 -9.67 13.60
N HIS A 77 23.68 -9.95 13.03
CA HIS A 77 23.79 -10.70 11.77
C HIS A 77 23.28 -12.12 11.89
N ILE A 78 23.63 -12.83 12.96
CA ILE A 78 23.14 -14.19 13.21
C ILE A 78 21.62 -14.18 13.33
N TYR A 79 21.05 -13.27 14.13
CA TYR A 79 19.60 -13.16 14.27
C TYR A 79 18.91 -12.83 12.95
N ALA A 80 19.50 -11.95 12.14
CA ALA A 80 18.97 -11.61 10.83
C ALA A 80 18.97 -12.83 9.90
N ALA A 81 20.08 -13.59 9.85
CA ALA A 81 20.22 -14.78 9.03
C ALA A 81 19.25 -15.91 9.45
N VAL A 82 19.12 -16.14 10.76
CA VAL A 82 18.16 -17.12 11.31
C VAL A 82 16.72 -16.72 10.95
N ALA A 83 16.37 -15.44 11.10
CA ALA A 83 15.05 -14.94 10.73
C ALA A 83 14.77 -15.08 9.22
N GLU A 84 15.77 -14.91 8.36
CA GLU A 84 15.64 -15.17 6.92
C GLU A 84 15.39 -16.65 6.62
N GLN A 85 16.18 -17.54 7.24
CA GLN A 85 16.04 -18.99 7.08
C GLN A 85 14.67 -19.49 7.55
N GLU A 86 14.19 -19.02 8.70
CA GLU A 86 12.88 -19.40 9.23
C GLU A 86 11.75 -19.01 8.27
N ARG A 87 11.81 -17.80 7.71
CA ARG A 87 10.84 -17.35 6.69
C ARG A 87 10.89 -18.19 5.43
N ALA A 88 12.10 -18.53 4.97
CA ALA A 88 12.27 -19.42 3.82
C ALA A 88 11.64 -20.79 4.09
N MET A 89 11.85 -21.36 5.28
CA MET A 89 11.22 -22.62 5.69
C MET A 89 9.69 -22.52 5.76
N ILE A 90 9.12 -21.47 6.33
CA ILE A 90 7.65 -21.29 6.40
C ILE A 90 7.05 -21.21 4.98
N SER A 91 7.70 -20.43 4.11
CA SER A 91 7.31 -20.32 2.69
C SER A 91 7.37 -21.67 2.00
N GLN A 92 8.46 -22.42 2.21
CA GLN A 92 8.66 -23.74 1.62
C GLN A 92 7.60 -24.73 2.11
N ARG A 93 7.37 -24.83 3.42
CA ARG A 93 6.32 -25.70 3.99
C ARG A 93 4.94 -25.40 3.43
N THR A 94 4.60 -24.12 3.23
CA THR A 94 3.33 -23.73 2.65
C THR A 94 3.23 -24.17 1.19
N LYS A 95 4.30 -24.00 0.40
CA LYS A 95 4.36 -24.45 -0.99
C LYS A 95 4.25 -25.98 -1.08
N ASP A 96 4.95 -26.70 -0.23
CA ASP A 96 4.93 -28.17 -0.18
C ASP A 96 3.54 -28.69 0.21
N ALA A 97 2.90 -28.08 1.21
CA ALA A 97 1.53 -28.41 1.59
C ALA A 97 0.54 -28.15 0.45
N LEU A 98 0.63 -27.00 -0.22
CA LEU A 98 -0.20 -26.68 -1.38
C LEU A 98 0.05 -27.63 -2.56
N ALA A 99 1.31 -28.02 -2.81
CA ALA A 99 1.68 -28.98 -3.83
C ALA A 99 1.08 -30.36 -3.54
N ALA A 100 1.16 -30.83 -2.29
CA ALA A 100 0.55 -32.09 -1.86
C ALA A 100 -0.99 -32.06 -1.99
N VAL A 101 -1.64 -30.95 -1.60
CA VAL A 101 -3.10 -30.77 -1.75
C VAL A 101 -3.50 -30.76 -3.23
N LYS A 102 -2.72 -30.09 -4.09
CA LYS A 102 -2.93 -30.10 -5.55
C LYS A 102 -2.74 -31.50 -6.14
N ALA A 103 -1.75 -32.26 -5.70
CA ALA A 103 -1.51 -33.64 -6.14
C ALA A 103 -2.65 -34.59 -5.74
N ARG A 104 -3.32 -34.33 -4.61
CA ARG A 104 -4.57 -35.02 -4.21
C ARG A 104 -5.80 -34.61 -5.04
N GLY A 105 -5.65 -33.71 -6.02
CA GLY A 105 -6.73 -33.27 -6.90
C GLY A 105 -7.65 -32.20 -6.29
N VAL A 106 -7.32 -31.64 -5.12
CA VAL A 106 -8.12 -30.59 -4.50
C VAL A 106 -7.93 -29.28 -5.26
N ARG A 107 -9.04 -28.67 -5.69
CA ARG A 107 -9.02 -27.37 -6.37
C ARG A 107 -8.71 -26.26 -5.36
N LEU A 108 -7.50 -25.72 -5.44
CA LEU A 108 -7.05 -24.57 -4.65
C LEU A 108 -7.67 -23.26 -5.18
N GLY A 109 -7.93 -22.31 -4.28
CA GLY A 109 -8.52 -20.99 -4.60
C GLY A 109 -9.99 -20.88 -4.22
N ASN A 110 -10.62 -19.74 -4.53
CA ASN A 110 -12.05 -19.54 -4.26
C ASN A 110 -12.90 -20.37 -5.26
N PRO A 111 -13.63 -21.40 -4.82
CA PRO A 111 -14.44 -22.23 -5.73
C PRO A 111 -15.60 -21.45 -6.37
N ARG A 112 -15.98 -20.30 -5.80
CA ARG A 112 -17.07 -19.42 -6.24
C ARG A 112 -16.56 -18.10 -6.83
N ILE A 113 -15.35 -18.09 -7.40
CA ILE A 113 -14.74 -16.85 -7.92
C ILE A 113 -15.62 -16.14 -8.95
N ARG A 114 -16.36 -16.90 -9.77
CA ARG A 114 -17.31 -16.35 -10.75
C ARG A 114 -18.46 -15.59 -10.09
N GLN A 115 -19.11 -16.19 -9.09
CA GLN A 115 -20.17 -15.54 -8.31
C GLN A 115 -19.65 -14.30 -7.57
N ALA A 116 -18.43 -14.36 -7.02
CA ALA A 116 -17.80 -13.21 -6.38
C ALA A 116 -17.51 -12.07 -7.37
N GLN A 117 -17.12 -12.41 -8.61
CA GLN A 117 -16.91 -11.42 -9.68
C GLN A 117 -18.22 -10.79 -10.16
N GLU A 118 -19.27 -11.59 -10.31
CA GLU A 118 -20.62 -11.13 -10.67
C GLU A 118 -21.17 -10.19 -9.59
N ALA A 119 -21.16 -10.59 -8.32
CA ALA A 119 -21.58 -9.74 -7.20
C ALA A 119 -20.76 -8.45 -7.10
N ALA A 120 -19.45 -8.50 -7.35
CA ALA A 120 -18.60 -7.31 -7.39
C ALA A 120 -18.92 -6.38 -8.58
N ALA A 121 -19.29 -6.94 -9.74
CA ALA A 121 -19.71 -6.17 -10.91
C ALA A 121 -21.07 -5.49 -10.67
N GLU A 122 -22.04 -6.22 -10.11
CA GLU A 122 -23.34 -5.68 -9.70
C GLU A 122 -23.18 -4.55 -8.70
N ARG A 123 -22.38 -4.75 -7.65
CA ARG A 123 -22.14 -3.72 -6.63
C ARG A 123 -21.46 -2.48 -7.21
N ARG A 124 -20.47 -2.64 -8.10
CA ARG A 124 -19.85 -1.50 -8.80
C ARG A 124 -20.83 -0.75 -9.68
N THR A 125 -21.76 -1.47 -10.31
CA THR A 125 -22.80 -0.89 -11.17
C THR A 125 -23.81 -0.10 -10.32
N ALA A 126 -24.24 -0.65 -9.18
CA ALA A 126 -25.11 0.04 -8.23
C ALA A 126 -24.48 1.34 -7.72
N ILE A 127 -23.24 1.29 -7.22
CA ILE A 127 -22.50 2.49 -6.75
C ILE A 127 -22.38 3.54 -7.86
N ALA A 128 -22.10 3.12 -9.11
CA ALA A 128 -22.00 4.04 -10.23
C ALA A 128 -23.35 4.68 -10.59
N LYS A 129 -24.47 3.95 -10.47
CA LYS A 129 -25.83 4.46 -10.67
C LYS A 129 -26.20 5.45 -9.58
N ASP A 130 -25.96 5.12 -8.31
CA ASP A 130 -26.25 6.01 -7.18
C ASP A 130 -25.47 7.32 -7.28
N PHE A 131 -24.17 7.23 -7.61
CA PHE A 131 -23.34 8.42 -7.83
C PHE A 131 -23.89 9.26 -8.99
N ALA A 132 -24.24 8.63 -10.12
CA ALA A 132 -24.82 9.32 -11.26
C ALA A 132 -26.13 10.02 -10.89
N ALA A 133 -27.02 9.36 -10.15
CA ALA A 133 -28.29 9.93 -9.69
C ALA A 133 -28.08 11.17 -8.79
N ASN A 134 -27.06 11.14 -7.93
CA ASN A 134 -26.75 12.27 -7.03
C ASN A 134 -26.25 13.52 -7.77
N VAL A 135 -25.42 13.34 -8.81
CA VAL A 135 -24.80 14.47 -9.53
C VAL A 135 -25.60 14.93 -10.77
N LEU A 136 -26.52 14.10 -11.26
CA LEU A 136 -27.35 14.39 -12.43
C LEU A 136 -28.19 15.69 -12.31
N PRO A 137 -28.81 16.01 -11.16
CA PRO A 137 -29.55 17.27 -11.02
C PRO A 137 -28.67 18.50 -11.25
N ILE A 138 -27.45 18.49 -10.70
CA ILE A 138 -26.47 19.58 -10.85
C ILE A 138 -26.02 19.69 -12.31
N ILE A 139 -25.78 18.56 -12.97
CA ILE A 139 -25.42 18.53 -14.40
C ILE A 139 -26.54 19.13 -15.26
N ARG A 140 -27.80 18.75 -15.00
CA ARG A 140 -28.97 19.24 -15.74
C ARG A 140 -29.21 20.73 -15.51
N GLU A 141 -29.05 21.22 -14.28
CA GLU A 141 -29.12 22.65 -13.94
C GLU A 141 -28.11 23.47 -14.76
N ILE A 142 -26.85 23.00 -14.83
CA ILE A 142 -25.81 23.68 -15.61
C ILE A 142 -26.09 23.58 -17.13
N GLN A 143 -26.63 22.46 -17.61
CA GLN A 143 -26.99 22.32 -19.03
C GLN A 143 -28.18 23.21 -19.42
N ALA A 144 -29.12 23.49 -18.51
CA ALA A 144 -30.25 24.39 -18.76
C ALA A 144 -29.79 25.82 -19.10
N THR A 145 -28.58 26.21 -18.71
CA THR A 145 -27.99 27.51 -19.10
C THR A 145 -27.38 27.50 -20.52
N GLY A 146 -27.58 26.44 -21.30
CA GLY A 146 -26.99 26.26 -22.63
C GLY A 146 -25.51 25.86 -22.61
N ALA A 147 -24.98 25.41 -21.47
CA ALA A 147 -23.59 25.00 -21.35
C ALA A 147 -23.31 23.70 -22.14
N SER A 148 -22.23 23.68 -22.93
CA SER A 148 -21.73 22.45 -23.55
C SER A 148 -21.15 21.50 -22.50
N MET A 149 -21.03 20.21 -22.81
CA MET A 149 -20.47 19.19 -21.88
C MET A 149 -19.11 19.60 -21.31
N ARG A 150 -18.26 20.27 -22.11
CA ARG A 150 -16.97 20.79 -21.66
C ARG A 150 -17.12 21.94 -20.67
N LYS A 151 -18.07 22.86 -20.91
CA LYS A 151 -18.40 23.94 -19.98
C LYS A 151 -19.03 23.41 -18.69
N THR A 152 -19.87 22.37 -18.77
CA THR A 152 -20.45 21.69 -17.60
C THR A 152 -19.37 21.04 -16.74
N ALA A 153 -18.42 20.32 -17.34
CA ALA A 153 -17.30 19.75 -16.61
C ALA A 153 -16.44 20.83 -15.92
N ALA A 154 -16.15 21.93 -16.63
CA ALA A 154 -15.44 23.06 -16.04
C ALA A 154 -16.20 23.69 -14.86
N ALA A 155 -17.52 23.83 -14.96
CA ALA A 155 -18.36 24.36 -13.89
C ALA A 155 -18.40 23.43 -12.67
N LEU A 156 -18.47 22.10 -12.85
CA LEU A 156 -18.40 21.15 -11.73
C LEU A 156 -17.05 21.20 -11.01
N ASN A 157 -15.96 21.30 -11.77
CA ASN A 157 -14.62 21.47 -11.19
C ASN A 157 -14.50 22.81 -10.43
N ALA A 158 -15.03 23.90 -10.98
CA ALA A 158 -15.05 25.21 -10.32
C ALA A 158 -15.89 25.21 -9.04
N ARG A 159 -16.97 24.41 -8.99
CA ARG A 159 -17.79 24.20 -7.79
C ARG A 159 -17.17 23.22 -6.78
N GLY A 160 -15.97 22.70 -7.05
CA GLY A 160 -15.26 21.78 -6.16
C GLY A 160 -15.93 20.41 -6.01
N ILE A 161 -16.81 20.01 -6.93
CA ILE A 161 -17.50 18.72 -6.88
C ILE A 161 -16.56 17.66 -7.48
N PRO A 162 -16.07 16.69 -6.68
CA PRO A 162 -15.19 15.65 -7.21
C PRO A 162 -15.96 14.59 -7.99
N THR A 163 -15.26 13.91 -8.90
CA THR A 163 -15.77 12.68 -9.53
C THR A 163 -15.84 11.52 -8.52
N ALA A 164 -16.48 10.40 -8.88
CA ALA A 164 -16.62 9.22 -8.00
C ALA A 164 -15.30 8.66 -7.44
N ARG A 165 -14.16 8.98 -8.05
CA ARG A 165 -12.82 8.56 -7.60
C ARG A 165 -11.99 9.71 -7.00
N GLY A 166 -12.60 10.86 -6.72
CA GLY A 166 -11.91 12.03 -6.15
C GLY A 166 -11.16 12.90 -7.16
N GLY A 167 -11.27 12.63 -8.47
CA GLY A 167 -10.60 13.39 -9.52
C GLY A 167 -11.45 14.52 -10.12
N THR A 168 -10.89 15.22 -11.10
CA THR A 168 -11.57 16.29 -11.86
C THR A 168 -12.46 15.75 -12.98
N TRP A 169 -13.46 16.56 -13.35
CA TRP A 169 -14.41 16.29 -14.41
C TRP A 169 -13.87 16.61 -15.80
N ALA A 170 -14.14 15.70 -16.74
CA ALA A 170 -13.94 15.85 -18.18
C ALA A 170 -15.28 15.68 -18.93
N ALA A 171 -15.37 16.19 -20.15
CA ALA A 171 -16.61 16.14 -20.95
C ALA A 171 -17.11 14.70 -21.21
N THR A 172 -16.21 13.72 -21.32
CA THR A 172 -16.54 12.30 -21.46
C THR A 172 -17.32 11.76 -20.26
N GLN A 173 -16.95 12.15 -19.04
CA GLN A 173 -17.63 11.71 -17.82
C GLN A 173 -19.05 12.29 -17.72
N ILE A 174 -19.28 13.50 -18.24
CA ILE A 174 -20.63 14.06 -18.36
C ILE A 174 -21.47 13.22 -19.32
N SER A 175 -20.91 12.86 -20.49
CA SER A 175 -21.58 11.98 -21.45
C SER A 175 -21.92 10.62 -20.82
N ASP A 176 -20.99 10.02 -20.08
CA ASP A 176 -21.20 8.73 -19.44
C ASP A 176 -22.29 8.76 -18.38
N ILE A 177 -22.40 9.85 -17.59
CA ILE A 177 -23.47 10.00 -16.61
C ILE A 177 -24.82 10.16 -17.30
N LEU A 178 -24.90 10.97 -18.35
CA LEU A 178 -26.14 11.17 -19.10
C LEU A 178 -26.61 9.86 -19.76
N LYS A 179 -25.70 9.11 -20.39
CA LYS A 179 -26.00 7.79 -20.98
C LYS A 179 -26.50 6.79 -19.94
N ARG A 180 -25.91 6.79 -18.74
CA ARG A 180 -26.35 5.92 -17.63
C ARG A 180 -27.72 6.29 -17.07
N SER A 181 -28.15 7.55 -17.21
CA SER A 181 -29.46 8.03 -16.76
C SER A 181 -30.59 7.88 -17.79
N ALA A 182 -30.24 7.56 -19.03
CA ALA A 182 -31.20 7.35 -20.13
C ALA A 182 -31.73 5.89 -20.20
N VAL A 183 -31.29 5.04 -19.27
CA VAL A 183 -31.67 3.62 -19.11
C VAL A 183 -32.40 3.46 -17.79
#